data_AF-A0A1B6I0T8-F1
#
_entry.id   AF-A0A1B6I0T8-F1
#
_cell.length_a   1.000
_cell.length_b   1.000
_cell.length_c   1.000
_cell.angle_alpha   90.00
_cell.angle_beta   90.00
_cell.angle_gamma   90.00
#
_symmetry.space_group_name_H-M   'P 1'
#
loop_
_entity.id
_entity.type
_entity.pdbx_description
1 polymer ?
#
loop_
_entity_poly.entity_id
_entity_poly.type
_entity_poly.pdbx_seq_one_letter_code
_entity_poly.pdbx_strand_id
1 'polypeptide(L)'
;SVTLFGYSAGGGSVQLHMLSPLSKGLFHRAISSSCSATTAAVLNRDPLTLARRFANHLNCSTETSQQIRDCLLSLPEAAITAARTRIWDTLLPPTSVFGPVIE
;
A
#
# COMPACT_ATOMS: atom_id res chain seq x y z
N SER A 1 -0.49 28.59 5.71
CA SER A 1 -1.39 27.85 4.82
C SER A 1 -0.62 26.79 4.05
N VAL A 2 -1.03 25.53 4.13
CA VAL A 2 -0.37 24.39 3.46
C VAL A 2 -1.28 23.81 2.38
N THR A 3 -0.73 23.53 1.19
CA THR A 3 -1.44 22.86 0.08
C THR A 3 -0.81 21.50 -0.16
N LEU A 4 -1.61 20.43 -0.16
CA LEU A 4 -1.16 19.09 -0.51
C LEU A 4 -1.41 18.84 -2.00
N PHE A 5 -0.37 18.54 -2.75
CA PHE A 5 -0.44 18.22 -4.18
C PHE A 5 0.05 16.79 -4.42
N GLY A 6 -0.57 16.08 -5.37
CA GLY A 6 -0.14 14.75 -5.77
C GLY A 6 -0.60 14.35 -7.16
N TYR A 7 0.27 13.60 -7.86
CA TYR A 7 0.04 13.03 -9.19
C TYR A 7 0.05 11.50 -9.14
N SER A 8 -0.77 10.84 -9.95
CA SER A 8 -0.87 9.37 -10.00
C SER A 8 -1.19 8.79 -8.60
N ALA A 9 -0.45 7.82 -8.08
CA ALA A 9 -0.62 7.33 -6.69
C ALA A 9 -0.65 8.47 -5.65
N GLY A 10 0.07 9.57 -5.89
CA GLY A 10 0.02 10.77 -5.06
C GLY A 10 -1.33 11.48 -5.10
N GLY A 11 -2.05 11.49 -6.22
CA GLY A 11 -3.41 12.03 -6.31
C GLY A 11 -4.39 11.21 -5.47
N GLY A 12 -4.33 9.88 -5.57
CA GLY A 12 -5.07 8.98 -4.68
C GLY A 12 -4.76 9.26 -3.20
N SER A 13 -3.47 9.42 -2.87
CA SER A 13 -3.01 9.73 -1.51
C SER A 13 -3.53 11.08 -1.00
N VAL A 14 -3.56 12.12 -1.83
CA VAL A 14 -4.14 13.42 -1.48
C VAL A 14 -5.59 13.27 -1.05
N GLN A 15 -6.40 12.52 -1.82
CA GLN A 15 -7.79 12.29 -1.47
C GLN A 15 -7.94 11.42 -0.22
N LEU A 16 -7.08 10.42 0.01
CA LEU A 16 -7.07 9.67 1.27
C LEU A 16 -6.76 10.56 2.48
N HIS A 17 -5.82 11.52 2.34
CA HIS A 17 -5.57 12.53 3.37
C HIS A 17 -6.76 13.46 3.60
N MET A 18 -7.53 13.80 2.56
CA MET A 18 -8.76 14.58 2.74
C MET A 18 -9.83 13.82 3.55
N LEU A 19 -9.85 12.50 3.46
CA LEU A 19 -10.83 11.63 4.13
C LEU A 19 -10.38 11.20 5.54
N SER A 20 -9.08 11.10 5.78
CA SER A 20 -8.54 10.59 7.03
C SER A 20 -8.74 11.59 8.18
N PRO A 21 -9.37 11.19 9.31
CA PRO A 21 -9.50 12.06 10.48
C PRO A 21 -8.14 12.45 11.09
N LEU A 22 -7.10 11.64 10.86
CA LEU A 22 -5.73 11.92 11.31
C LEU A 22 -5.11 13.14 10.62
N SER A 23 -5.65 13.55 9.46
CA SER A 23 -5.16 14.72 8.71
C SER A 23 -5.98 15.99 8.96
N LYS A 24 -6.97 15.94 9.86
CA LYS A 24 -7.86 17.08 10.13
C LYS A 24 -7.07 18.29 10.63
N GLY A 25 -7.22 19.41 9.94
CA GLY A 25 -6.56 20.68 10.27
C GLY A 25 -5.11 20.81 9.78
N LEU A 26 -4.53 19.78 9.16
CA LEU A 26 -3.14 19.83 8.69
C LEU A 26 -3.02 20.55 7.33
N PHE A 27 -3.96 20.32 6.42
CA PHE A 27 -3.93 20.87 5.05
C PHE A 27 -5.08 21.83 4.80
N HIS A 28 -4.78 22.95 4.14
CA HIS A 28 -5.75 24.02 3.86
C HIS A 28 -6.34 23.89 2.45
N ARG A 29 -5.58 23.29 1.52
CA ARG A 29 -5.98 23.05 0.13
C ARG A 29 -5.41 21.72 -0.35
N ALA A 30 -6.04 21.13 -1.35
CA ALA A 30 -5.65 19.86 -1.94
C ALA A 30 -5.75 19.92 -3.47
N ILE A 31 -4.77 19.33 -4.17
CA ILE A 31 -4.78 19.15 -5.63
C ILE A 31 -4.46 17.68 -5.92
N SER A 32 -5.42 16.99 -6.54
CA SER A 32 -5.31 15.58 -6.92
C SER A 32 -5.34 15.44 -8.43
N SER A 33 -4.26 14.93 -9.03
CA SER A 33 -4.11 14.84 -10.49
C SER A 33 -3.90 13.40 -10.97
N SER A 34 -4.60 13.02 -12.04
CA SER A 34 -4.53 11.70 -12.71
C SER A 34 -4.97 10.46 -11.90
N CYS A 35 -5.39 10.61 -10.66
CA CYS A 35 -5.88 9.53 -9.81
C CYS A 35 -6.81 10.08 -8.72
N SER A 36 -7.58 9.19 -8.08
CA SER A 36 -8.53 9.49 -6.99
C SER A 36 -8.51 8.38 -5.93
N ALA A 37 -9.04 8.62 -4.73
CA ALA A 37 -9.18 7.59 -3.69
C ALA A 37 -10.09 6.42 -4.12
N THR A 38 -10.97 6.64 -5.09
CA THR A 38 -11.87 5.63 -5.67
C THR A 38 -11.26 4.86 -6.84
N THR A 39 -10.05 5.23 -7.28
CA THR A 39 -9.36 4.52 -8.36
C THR A 39 -9.04 3.09 -7.91
N ALA A 40 -9.40 2.10 -8.72
CA ALA A 40 -9.33 0.68 -8.35
C ALA A 40 -7.93 0.21 -7.90
N ALA A 41 -6.86 0.83 -8.41
CA ALA A 41 -5.48 0.50 -8.08
C ALA A 41 -4.95 1.18 -6.79
N VAL A 42 -5.73 2.06 -6.16
CA VAL A 42 -5.29 2.80 -4.95
C VAL A 42 -5.49 1.98 -3.68
N LEU A 43 -6.64 1.32 -3.52
CA LEU A 43 -6.94 0.53 -2.34
C LEU A 43 -6.70 -0.95 -2.59
N ASN A 44 -5.90 -1.59 -1.75
CA ASN A 44 -5.80 -3.04 -1.73
C ASN A 44 -7.02 -3.62 -0.99
N ARG A 45 -7.81 -4.41 -1.71
CA ARG A 45 -9.05 -5.03 -1.22
C ARG A 45 -8.85 -6.42 -0.62
N ASP A 46 -7.70 -7.05 -0.85
CA ASP A 46 -7.35 -8.34 -0.26
C ASP A 46 -5.90 -8.35 0.25
N PRO A 47 -5.61 -7.54 1.29
CA PRO A 47 -4.25 -7.42 1.81
C PRO A 47 -3.74 -8.70 2.48
N LEU A 48 -4.63 -9.55 3.02
CA LEU A 48 -4.23 -10.79 3.69
C LEU A 48 -3.71 -11.83 2.69
N THR A 49 -4.41 -12.03 1.56
CA THR A 49 -3.94 -12.94 0.51
C THR A 49 -2.61 -12.46 -0.05
N LEU A 50 -2.46 -11.16 -0.30
CA LEU A 50 -1.19 -10.57 -0.72
C LEU A 50 -0.08 -10.83 0.30
N ALA A 51 -0.32 -10.53 1.58
CA ALA A 51 0.66 -10.71 2.65
C ALA A 51 1.10 -12.18 2.77
N ARG A 52 0.16 -13.13 2.71
CA ARG A 52 0.47 -14.56 2.71
C ARG A 52 1.31 -14.98 1.51
N ARG A 53 0.95 -14.55 0.29
CA ARG A 53 1.75 -14.86 -0.92
C ARG A 53 3.16 -14.31 -0.82
N PHE A 54 3.29 -13.05 -0.40
CA PHE A 54 4.60 -12.40 -0.24
C PHE A 54 5.46 -13.11 0.82
N ALA A 55 4.88 -13.43 1.97
CA ALA A 55 5.54 -14.17 3.05
C ALA A 55 5.99 -15.56 2.60
N ASN A 56 5.16 -16.30 1.86
CA ASN A 56 5.52 -17.60 1.31
C ASN A 56 6.74 -17.53 0.38
N HIS A 57 6.88 -16.48 -0.45
CA HIS A 57 8.07 -16.29 -1.31
C HIS A 57 9.37 -16.02 -0.54
N LEU A 58 9.25 -15.63 0.72
CA LEU A 58 10.34 -15.36 1.65
C LEU A 58 10.55 -16.49 2.67
N ASN A 59 9.86 -17.63 2.48
CA ASN A 59 9.88 -18.79 3.38
C ASN A 59 9.42 -18.44 4.82
N CYS A 60 8.54 -17.44 4.96
CA CYS A 60 7.90 -17.12 6.23
C CYS A 60 6.67 -18.00 6.47
N SER A 61 6.40 -18.30 7.74
CA SER A 61 5.13 -18.93 8.14
C SER A 61 3.94 -18.02 7.84
N THR A 62 2.84 -18.61 7.35
CA THR A 62 1.61 -17.89 6.96
C THR A 62 0.37 -18.25 7.77
N GLU A 63 0.57 -19.00 8.86
CA GLU A 63 -0.50 -19.47 9.76
C GLU A 63 -1.21 -18.29 10.45
N THR A 64 -0.44 -17.36 11.02
CA THR A 64 -0.96 -16.17 11.70
C THR A 64 -0.37 -14.86 11.18
N SER A 65 -1.12 -13.77 11.30
CA SER A 65 -0.63 -12.43 10.94
C SER A 65 0.58 -12.01 11.77
N GLN A 66 0.67 -12.42 13.04
CA GLN A 66 1.84 -12.17 13.89
C GLN A 66 3.09 -12.87 13.34
N GLN A 67 3.00 -14.15 12.98
CA GLN A 67 4.14 -14.89 12.42
C GLN A 67 4.60 -14.31 11.08
N ILE A 68 3.67 -13.89 10.22
CA ILE A 68 4.00 -13.19 8.98
C ILE A 68 4.78 -11.90 9.30
N ARG A 69 4.24 -11.06 10.17
CA ARG A 69 4.86 -9.79 10.56
C ARG A 69 6.26 -9.99 11.13
N ASP A 70 6.40 -10.86 12.12
CA ASP A 70 7.64 -11.03 12.86
C ASP A 70 8.73 -11.62 11.97
N CYS A 71 8.38 -12.56 11.09
CA CYS A 71 9.29 -13.07 10.08
C CYS A 71 9.74 -11.96 9.12
N LEU A 72 8.82 -11.21 8.52
CA LEU A 72 9.15 -10.13 7.59
C LEU A 72 10.06 -9.07 8.23
N LEU A 73 9.84 -8.72 9.51
CA LEU A 73 10.67 -7.75 10.23
C LEU A 73 12.06 -8.27 10.61
N SER A 74 12.25 -9.59 10.63
CA SER A 74 13.55 -10.22 10.89
C SER A 74 14.45 -10.34 9.66
N LEU A 75 13.87 -10.19 8.46
CA LEU A 75 14.60 -10.35 7.20
C LEU A 75 15.40 -9.10 6.85
N PRO A 76 16.54 -9.24 6.15
CA PRO A 76 17.24 -8.10 5.57
C PRO A 76 16.35 -7.35 4.58
N GLU A 77 16.43 -6.02 4.54
CA GLU A 77 15.69 -5.17 3.60
C GLU A 77 15.90 -5.63 2.14
N ALA A 78 17.13 -5.98 1.77
CA ALA A 78 17.45 -6.45 0.43
C ALA A 78 16.66 -7.71 0.04
N ALA A 79 16.39 -8.61 0.98
CA ALA A 79 15.57 -9.80 0.72
C ALA A 79 14.11 -9.42 0.45
N ILE A 80 13.56 -8.49 1.24
CA ILE A 80 12.19 -7.98 1.09
C ILE A 80 12.02 -7.29 -0.28
N THR A 81 12.94 -6.39 -0.62
CA THR A 81 12.89 -5.62 -1.88
C THR A 81 13.11 -6.51 -3.10
N ALA A 82 13.98 -7.53 -3.01
CA ALA A 82 14.16 -8.51 -4.09
C ALA A 82 12.93 -9.40 -4.30
N ALA A 83 12.20 -9.77 -3.23
CA ALA A 83 10.99 -10.59 -3.34
C ALA A 83 9.81 -9.84 -3.99
N ARG A 84 9.79 -8.51 -3.96
CA ARG A 84 8.70 -7.69 -4.53
C ARG A 84 8.41 -8.02 -6.00
N THR A 85 9.43 -8.33 -6.79
CA THR A 85 9.27 -8.66 -8.22
C THR A 85 8.58 -10.01 -8.44
N ARG A 86 8.64 -10.92 -7.45
CA ARG A 86 8.09 -12.28 -7.54
C ARG A 86 6.57 -12.32 -7.46
N ILE A 87 5.95 -11.27 -6.94
CA ILE A 87 4.49 -11.11 -6.78
C ILE A 87 3.90 -10.09 -7.75
N TRP A 88 4.70 -9.61 -8.71
CA TRP A 88 4.27 -8.66 -9.74
C TRP A 88 3.31 -9.29 -10.78
N ASP A 89 3.11 -10.60 -10.72
CA ASP A 89 2.26 -11.39 -11.61
C ASP A 89 0.75 -11.35 -11.29
N THR A 90 0.35 -10.66 -10.22
CA THR A 90 -1.01 -10.75 -9.67
C THR A 90 -2.01 -9.69 -10.19
N LEU A 91 -2.95 -10.13 -11.04
CA LEU A 91 -4.39 -9.81 -11.19
C LEU A 91 -5.00 -8.40 -10.88
N LEU A 92 -4.24 -7.30 -10.93
CA LEU A 92 -4.75 -5.93 -11.09
C LEU A 92 -3.81 -5.16 -12.05
N PRO A 93 -4.29 -4.17 -12.83
CA PRO A 93 -3.45 -3.51 -13.83
C PRO A 93 -2.17 -2.94 -13.20
N PRO A 94 -1.04 -2.96 -13.94
CA PRO A 94 0.33 -3.26 -13.48
C PRO A 94 1.02 -2.13 -12.70
N THR A 95 0.33 -1.45 -11.80
CA THR A 95 0.78 -0.16 -11.27
C THR A 95 1.08 -0.15 -9.77
N SER A 96 0.51 -1.07 -8.97
CA SER A 96 0.73 -1.10 -7.52
C SER A 96 0.49 -2.50 -6.94
N VAL A 97 1.53 -3.09 -6.34
CA VAL A 97 1.44 -4.36 -5.59
C VAL A 97 1.04 -4.11 -4.14
N PHE A 98 1.69 -3.15 -3.49
CA PHE A 98 1.37 -2.72 -2.12
C PHE A 98 0.77 -1.31 -2.18
N GLY A 99 -0.50 -1.21 -1.78
CA GLY A 99 -1.22 0.06 -1.69
C GLY A 99 -1.94 0.20 -0.34
N PRO A 100 -2.46 1.40 -0.03
CA PRO A 100 -3.28 1.65 1.15
C PRO A 100 -4.41 0.61 1.34
N VAL A 101 -4.75 0.35 2.60
CA VAL A 101 -5.88 -0.51 3.02
C VAL A 101 -6.82 0.29 3.91
N ILE A 102 -8.01 -0.26 4.14
CA ILE A 102 -8.92 0.27 5.17
C ILE A 102 -8.55 -0.44 6.49
N GLU A 103 -8.17 0.34 7.50
CA GLU A 103 -7.85 -0.12 8.86
C GLU A 103 -8.94 0.28 9.87
#